data_AF-M0G8P4-F1
#
_entry.id   AF-M0G8P4-F1
#
_cell.length_a   1.000
_cell.length_b   1.000
_cell.length_c   1.000
_cell.angle_alpha   90.00
_cell.angle_beta   90.00
_cell.angle_gamma   90.00
#
_symmetry.space_group_name_H-M   'P 1'
#
loop_
_entity.id
_entity.type
_entity.pdbx_description
1 polymer ?
#
loop_
_entity_poly.entity_id
_entity_poly.type
_entity_poly.pdbx_seq_one_letter_code
_entity_poly.pdbx_strand_id
1 'polypeptide(L)'
;MYNAVNENNGGKLQKVAVSAKNWNEENGKPVNSYHMVMMTYKYFQNDAPTGASTSQHMSNFFRNLPQYVNEETKEPVYQEQIDRGMSTEEKRQAAQKAYKASEKIEEAERLKEQGKTEEAKEKYQEVYGKKFK
;
A
#
# COMPACT_ATOMS: atom_id res chain seq x y z
N MET A 1 4.01 4.15 -19.28
CA MET A 1 2.80 3.55 -18.66
C MET A 1 2.55 4.08 -17.25
N TYR A 2 3.51 3.97 -16.32
CA TYR A 2 3.37 4.53 -14.96
C TYR A 2 2.92 5.99 -14.91
N ASN A 3 3.58 6.89 -15.66
CA ASN A 3 3.25 8.32 -15.66
C ASN A 3 1.81 8.58 -16.13
N ALA A 4 1.37 7.91 -17.19
CA ALA A 4 0.00 8.04 -17.70
C ALA A 4 -1.05 7.60 -16.67
N VAL A 5 -0.83 6.47 -15.98
CA VAL A 5 -1.74 6.02 -14.91
C VAL A 5 -1.73 7.00 -13.73
N ASN A 6 -0.57 7.54 -13.38
CA ASN A 6 -0.46 8.55 -12.33
C ASN A 6 -1.20 9.84 -12.70
N GLU A 7 -1.05 10.34 -13.92
CA GLU A 7 -1.73 11.53 -14.45
C GLU A 7 -3.25 11.33 -14.49
N ASN A 8 -3.73 10.19 -14.99
CA ASN A 8 -5.15 9.83 -15.01
C ASN A 8 -5.77 9.77 -13.60
N ASN A 9 -4.95 9.53 -12.58
CA ASN A 9 -5.35 9.50 -11.18
C ASN A 9 -4.99 10.78 -10.42
N GLY A 10 -4.65 11.88 -11.12
CA GLY A 10 -4.37 13.18 -10.52
C GLY A 10 -3.15 13.17 -9.58
N GLY A 11 -2.13 12.37 -9.89
CA GLY A 11 -0.90 12.25 -9.11
C GLY A 11 -1.03 11.41 -7.83
N LYS A 12 -2.19 10.78 -7.58
CA LYS A 12 -2.46 10.02 -6.35
C LYS A 12 -1.65 8.72 -6.27
N LEU A 13 -1.36 8.10 -7.41
CA LEU A 13 -0.55 6.89 -7.46
C LEU A 13 0.83 7.14 -6.84
N GLN A 14 1.51 8.20 -7.25
CA GLN A 14 2.82 8.55 -6.69
C GLN A 14 2.74 8.79 -5.17
N LYS A 15 1.69 9.43 -4.67
CA LYS A 15 1.52 9.66 -3.23
C LYS A 15 1.37 8.35 -2.46
N VAL A 16 0.52 7.44 -2.93
CA VAL A 16 0.34 6.11 -2.34
C VAL A 16 1.64 5.30 -2.41
N ALA A 17 2.35 5.33 -3.55
CA ALA A 17 3.63 4.65 -3.72
C ALA A 17 4.71 5.15 -2.74
N VAL A 18 4.75 6.45 -2.46
CA VAL A 18 5.66 7.03 -1.45
C VAL A 18 5.28 6.54 -0.05
N SER A 19 4.00 6.57 0.32
CA SER A 19 3.55 6.06 1.62
C SER A 19 3.83 4.56 1.79
N ALA A 20 3.60 3.76 0.75
CA ALA A 20 3.91 2.34 0.73
C ALA A 20 5.41 2.06 0.92
N LYS A 21 6.27 2.85 0.27
CA LYS A 21 7.73 2.79 0.47
C LYS A 21 8.12 3.16 1.89
N ASN A 22 7.56 4.22 2.46
CA ASN A 22 7.88 4.64 3.82
C ASN A 22 7.51 3.55 4.84
N TRP A 23 6.29 2.99 4.73
CA TRP A 23 5.90 1.85 5.54
C TRP A 23 6.88 0.67 5.39
N ASN A 24 7.26 0.35 4.16
CA ASN A 24 8.18 -0.74 3.88
C ASN A 24 9.54 -0.50 4.55
N GLU A 25 10.10 0.70 4.45
CA GLU A 25 11.34 1.12 5.13
C GLU A 25 11.23 1.00 6.66
N GLU A 26 10.16 1.52 7.26
CA GLU A 26 9.92 1.46 8.71
C GLU A 26 9.75 0.02 9.23
N ASN A 27 9.35 -0.90 8.36
CA ASN A 27 9.15 -2.31 8.68
C ASN A 27 10.35 -3.20 8.31
N GLY A 28 11.52 -2.61 8.03
CA GLY A 28 12.76 -3.33 7.74
C GLY A 28 12.86 -3.82 6.29
N LYS A 29 12.21 -3.13 5.36
CA LYS A 29 12.18 -3.40 3.91
C LYS A 29 11.83 -4.86 3.56
N PRO A 30 10.71 -5.40 4.04
CA PRO A 30 10.32 -6.78 3.74
C PRO A 30 10.06 -7.02 2.25
N VAL A 31 9.84 -5.97 1.46
CA VAL A 31 9.61 -6.04 0.02
C VAL A 31 10.58 -5.11 -0.70
N ASN A 32 11.05 -5.48 -1.91
CA ASN A 32 11.86 -4.57 -2.71
C ASN A 32 11.09 -3.28 -3.06
N SER A 33 11.74 -2.12 -2.97
CA SER A 33 11.10 -0.82 -3.22
C SER A 33 10.50 -0.66 -4.61
N TYR A 34 11.04 -1.32 -5.64
CA TYR A 34 10.44 -1.35 -6.98
C TYR A 34 9.20 -2.26 -7.01
N HIS A 35 9.26 -3.43 -6.38
CA HIS A 35 8.11 -4.33 -6.23
C HIS A 35 6.93 -3.63 -5.52
N MET A 36 7.19 -2.87 -4.45
CA MET A 36 6.15 -2.04 -3.80
C MET A 36 5.50 -1.01 -4.76
N VAL A 37 6.27 -0.40 -5.66
CA VAL A 37 5.72 0.53 -6.66
C VAL A 37 4.85 -0.21 -7.66
N MET A 38 5.24 -1.43 -8.03
CA MET A 38 4.47 -2.23 -8.99
C MET A 38 3.18 -2.77 -8.38
N MET A 39 3.16 -3.09 -7.08
CA MET A 39 1.91 -3.38 -6.36
C MET A 39 0.98 -2.15 -6.32
N THR A 40 1.51 -0.96 -6.04
CA THR A 40 0.68 0.27 -6.06
C THR A 40 0.19 0.60 -7.46
N TYR A 41 1.02 0.41 -8.48
CA TYR A 41 0.61 0.52 -9.87
C TYR A 41 -0.53 -0.45 -10.22
N LYS A 42 -0.41 -1.73 -9.84
CA LYS A 42 -1.44 -2.75 -10.03
C LYS A 42 -2.77 -2.36 -9.37
N TYR A 43 -2.72 -1.88 -8.12
CA TYR A 43 -3.90 -1.34 -7.43
C TYR A 43 -4.57 -0.22 -8.25
N PHE A 44 -3.81 0.75 -8.77
CA PHE A 44 -4.37 1.84 -9.57
C PHE A 44 -4.88 1.44 -10.96
N GLN A 45 -4.45 0.29 -11.47
CA GLN A 45 -5.00 -0.26 -12.72
C GLN A 45 -6.31 -1.01 -12.51
N ASN A 46 -6.43 -1.78 -11.42
CA ASN A 46 -7.48 -2.79 -11.29
C ASN A 46 -8.51 -2.46 -10.21
N ASP A 47 -8.08 -1.84 -9.12
CA ASP A 47 -8.83 -1.86 -7.85
C ASP A 47 -9.10 -0.46 -7.29
N ALA A 48 -8.47 0.59 -7.85
CA ALA A 48 -8.63 1.95 -7.38
C ALA A 48 -10.01 2.52 -7.76
N PRO A 49 -10.88 2.83 -6.78
CA PRO A 49 -12.17 3.42 -7.06
C PRO A 49 -12.03 4.83 -7.62
N THR A 50 -12.80 5.13 -8.66
CA THR A 50 -12.82 6.48 -9.27
C THR A 50 -13.34 7.51 -8.26
N GLY A 51 -12.71 8.69 -8.23
CA GLY A 51 -13.14 9.80 -7.37
C GLY A 51 -12.70 9.70 -5.90
N ALA A 52 -12.07 8.61 -5.48
CA ALA A 52 -11.58 8.48 -4.11
C ALA A 52 -10.46 9.49 -3.78
N SER A 53 -10.43 9.91 -2.52
CA SER A 53 -9.35 10.75 -1.98
C SER A 53 -8.04 9.96 -1.86
N THR A 54 -6.92 10.69 -1.72
CA THR A 54 -5.60 10.04 -1.51
C THR A 54 -5.62 9.15 -0.27
N SER A 55 -6.21 9.62 0.84
CA SER A 55 -6.29 8.84 2.08
C SER A 55 -7.13 7.57 1.90
N GLN A 56 -8.24 7.62 1.17
CA GLN A 56 -9.02 6.42 0.85
C GLN A 56 -8.23 5.42 0.00
N HIS A 57 -7.45 5.89 -0.99
CA HIS A 57 -6.58 5.00 -1.75
C HIS A 57 -5.49 4.37 -0.89
N MET A 58 -4.92 5.13 0.07
CA MET A 58 -3.98 4.57 1.04
C MET A 58 -4.66 3.50 1.90
N SER A 59 -5.82 3.77 2.50
CA SER A 59 -6.57 2.79 3.29
C SER A 59 -6.85 1.51 2.48
N ASN A 60 -7.38 1.66 1.27
CA ASN A 60 -7.72 0.53 0.41
C ASN A 60 -6.48 -0.27 -0.02
N PHE A 61 -5.39 0.41 -0.37
CA PHE A 61 -4.14 -0.26 -0.74
C PHE A 61 -3.58 -1.07 0.43
N PHE A 62 -3.48 -0.48 1.62
CA PHE A 62 -2.90 -1.15 2.79
C PHE A 62 -3.79 -2.27 3.34
N ARG A 63 -5.12 -2.14 3.22
CA ARG A 63 -6.06 -3.22 3.52
C ARG A 63 -5.82 -4.43 2.63
N ASN A 64 -5.54 -4.20 1.35
CA ASN A 64 -5.29 -5.26 0.37
C ASN A 64 -3.80 -5.63 0.22
N LEU A 65 -2.90 -4.99 0.96
CA LEU A 65 -1.46 -5.24 0.88
C LEU A 65 -1.07 -6.71 1.14
N PRO A 66 -1.68 -7.44 2.09
CA PRO A 66 -1.38 -8.86 2.28
C PRO A 66 -1.65 -9.68 1.02
N GLN A 67 -2.72 -9.37 0.30
CA GLN A 67 -3.05 -10.01 -0.98
C GLN A 67 -1.99 -9.66 -2.04
N TYR A 68 -1.65 -8.37 -2.21
CA TYR A 68 -0.65 -7.96 -3.19
C TYR A 68 0.75 -8.54 -2.95
N VAL A 69 1.14 -8.71 -1.68
CA VAL A 69 2.41 -9.36 -1.32
C VAL A 69 2.41 -10.83 -1.73
N ASN A 70 1.27 -11.51 -1.64
CA ASN A 70 1.14 -12.93 -1.97
C ASN A 70 0.96 -13.19 -3.47
N GLU A 71 0.41 -12.23 -4.20
CA GLU A 71 0.19 -12.33 -5.63
C GLU A 71 1.45 -12.14 -6.46
N GLU A 72 1.46 -12.76 -7.64
CA GLU A 72 2.46 -12.48 -8.65
C GLU A 72 2.39 -11.00 -9.06
N THR A 73 3.56 -10.36 -9.15
CA THR A 73 3.68 -8.99 -9.63
C THR A 73 4.60 -8.96 -10.84
N LYS A 74 4.10 -8.44 -11.95
CA LYS A 74 4.83 -8.25 -13.20
C LYS A 74 5.11 -6.77 -13.44
N GLU A 75 6.25 -6.45 -14.05
CA GLU A 75 6.45 -5.08 -14.52
C GLU A 75 5.69 -4.86 -15.84
N PRO A 76 5.24 -3.63 -16.12
CA PRO A 76 4.27 -3.40 -17.19
C PRO A 76 4.86 -3.45 -18.61
N VAL A 77 6.18 -3.32 -18.79
CA VAL A 77 6.82 -3.16 -20.11
C VAL A 77 7.17 -4.50 -20.74
N TYR A 78 7.92 -5.34 -20.04
CA TYR A 78 8.42 -6.64 -20.52
C TYR A 78 7.63 -7.84 -19.93
N GLN A 79 6.66 -7.58 -19.03
CA GLN A 79 5.89 -8.58 -18.28
C GLN A 79 6.76 -9.51 -17.42
N GLU A 80 7.95 -9.04 -17.02
CA GLU A 80 8.85 -9.81 -16.17
C GLU A 80 8.33 -9.88 -14.73
N GLN A 81 8.45 -11.07 -14.13
CA GLN A 81 8.04 -11.32 -12.76
C GLN A 81 9.05 -10.72 -11.77
N ILE A 82 8.58 -9.83 -10.89
CA ILE A 82 9.42 -9.03 -9.98
C ILE A 82 9.50 -9.64 -8.58
N ASP A 83 8.53 -10.47 -8.19
CA ASP A 83 8.46 -11.06 -6.85
C ASP A 83 9.40 -12.27 -6.65
N ARG A 84 10.16 -12.66 -7.69
CA ARG A 84 11.17 -13.74 -7.63
C ARG A 84 12.32 -13.46 -6.65
N GLY A 85 12.49 -12.21 -6.24
CA GLY A 85 13.52 -11.81 -5.28
C GLY A 85 13.24 -12.19 -3.83
N MET A 86 12.05 -12.72 -3.50
CA MET A 86 11.69 -13.17 -2.15
C MET A 86 11.59 -14.69 -2.09
N SER A 87 12.25 -15.28 -1.11
CA SER A 87 11.99 -16.66 -0.69
C SER A 87 10.57 -16.80 -0.12
N THR A 88 10.08 -18.04 -0.04
CA THR A 88 8.78 -18.34 0.59
C THR A 88 8.68 -17.81 2.02
N GLU A 89 9.77 -17.88 2.79
CA GLU A 89 9.81 -17.40 4.18
C GLU A 89 9.77 -15.88 4.24
N GLU A 90 10.54 -15.18 3.38
CA GLU A 90 10.48 -13.71 3.28
C GLU A 90 9.09 -13.24 2.87
N LYS A 91 8.46 -13.92 1.90
CA LYS A 91 7.10 -13.63 1.45
C LYS A 91 6.08 -13.81 2.59
N ARG A 92 6.24 -14.86 3.41
CA ARG A 92 5.41 -15.09 4.61
C ARG A 92 5.59 -13.99 5.64
N GLN A 93 6.83 -13.57 5.91
CA GLN A 93 7.12 -12.50 6.87
C GLN A 93 6.60 -11.14 6.37
N ALA A 94 6.76 -10.84 5.08
CA ALA A 94 6.21 -9.66 4.44
C ALA A 94 4.68 -9.64 4.54
N ALA A 95 4.02 -10.77 4.27
CA ALA A 95 2.57 -10.92 4.37
C ALA A 95 2.08 -10.73 5.82
N GLN A 96 2.79 -11.25 6.82
CA GLN A 96 2.45 -11.04 8.23
C GLN A 96 2.55 -9.55 8.64
N LYS A 97 3.59 -8.85 8.19
CA LYS A 97 3.73 -7.40 8.43
C LYS A 97 2.62 -6.61 7.74
N ALA A 98 2.32 -6.95 6.48
CA ALA A 98 1.22 -6.37 5.74
C ALA A 98 -0.13 -6.62 6.43
N TYR A 99 -0.35 -7.81 7.00
CA TYR A 99 -1.58 -8.15 7.69
C TYR A 99 -1.78 -7.27 8.93
N LYS A 100 -0.74 -7.09 9.74
CA LYS A 100 -0.77 -6.16 10.88
C LYS A 100 -1.06 -4.71 10.45
N ALA A 101 -0.54 -4.29 9.30
CA ALA A 101 -0.86 -2.98 8.75
C ALA A 101 -2.35 -2.88 8.36
N SER A 102 -2.91 -3.91 7.73
CA SER A 102 -4.34 -3.99 7.39
C SER A 102 -5.21 -3.88 8.63
N GLU A 103 -4.91 -4.63 9.69
CA GLU A 103 -5.68 -4.60 10.95
C GLU A 103 -5.72 -3.19 11.56
N LYS A 104 -4.59 -2.47 11.53
CA LYS A 104 -4.52 -1.08 12.02
C LYS A 104 -5.35 -0.12 11.18
N ILE A 105 -5.38 -0.31 9.85
CA ILE A 105 -6.22 0.49 8.97
C ILE A 105 -7.71 0.23 9.22
N GLU A 106 -8.10 -1.02 9.40
CA GLU A 106 -9.48 -1.38 9.75
C GLU A 106 -9.90 -0.78 11.11
N GLU A 107 -9.02 -0.85 12.10
CA GLU A 107 -9.23 -0.21 13.39
C GLU A 107 -9.38 1.32 13.25
N ALA A 108 -8.51 1.96 12.47
CA ALA A 108 -8.53 3.41 12.22
C ALA A 108 -9.85 3.87 11.58
N GLU A 109 -10.33 3.16 10.54
CA GLU A 109 -11.60 3.49 9.88
C GLU A 109 -12.78 3.29 10.84
N ARG A 110 -12.79 2.22 11.64
CA ARG A 110 -13.84 2.00 12.66
C ARG A 110 -13.86 3.10 13.72
N LEU A 111 -12.69 3.55 14.20
CA LEU A 111 -12.60 4.65 15.17
C LEU A 111 -13.13 5.97 14.57
N LYS A 112 -12.79 6.25 13.31
CA LYS A 112 -13.28 7.41 12.58
C LYS A 112 -14.80 7.39 12.41
N GLU A 113 -15.39 6.24 12.09
CA GLU A 113 -16.85 6.05 12.03
C GLU A 113 -17.55 6.31 13.37
N GLN A 114 -16.87 6.03 14.49
CA GLN A 114 -17.35 6.33 15.84
C GLN A 114 -17.14 7.80 16.27
N GLY A 115 -16.58 8.64 15.39
CA GLY A 115 -16.24 10.03 15.70
C GLY A 115 -14.96 10.21 16.54
N LYS A 116 -14.21 9.13 16.77
CA LYS A 116 -12.93 9.11 17.51
C LYS A 116 -11.77 9.48 16.58
N THR A 117 -11.76 10.73 16.13
CA THR A 117 -10.89 11.18 15.03
C THR A 117 -9.41 11.22 15.40
N GLU A 118 -9.08 11.57 16.65
CA GLU A 118 -7.68 11.60 17.11
C GLU A 118 -7.13 10.17 17.26
N GLU A 119 -7.88 9.25 17.86
CA GLU A 119 -7.44 7.85 17.96
C GLU A 119 -7.33 7.20 16.58
N ALA A 120 -8.25 7.50 15.65
CA ALA A 120 -8.13 7.06 14.27
C ALA A 120 -6.84 7.57 13.61
N LYS A 121 -6.50 8.84 13.84
CA LYS A 121 -5.28 9.46 13.31
C LYS A 121 -4.01 8.80 13.84
N GLU A 122 -3.96 8.48 15.13
CA GLU A 122 -2.84 7.74 15.71
C GLU A 122 -2.64 6.39 15.00
N LYS A 123 -3.71 5.65 14.76
CA LYS A 123 -3.66 4.36 14.04
C LYS A 123 -3.19 4.52 12.59
N TYR A 124 -3.61 5.56 11.89
CA TYR A 124 -3.06 5.86 10.56
C TYR A 124 -1.56 6.19 10.61
N GLN A 125 -1.11 6.95 11.60
CA GLN A 125 0.30 7.32 11.75
C GLN A 125 1.20 6.10 12.05
N GLU A 126 0.66 5.08 12.72
CA GLU A 126 1.36 3.81 12.92
C GLU A 126 1.60 3.01 11.63
N VAL A 127 0.86 3.30 10.55
CA VAL A 127 1.01 2.62 9.25
C VAL A 127 1.68 3.51 8.22
N TYR A 128 1.27 4.78 8.12
CA TYR A 128 1.73 5.70 7.09
C TYR A 128 2.95 6.53 7.50
N GLY A 129 3.35 6.43 8.76
CA GLY A 129 4.38 7.21 9.40
C GLY A 129 3.83 8.48 10.05
N LYS A 130 4.61 9.01 11.01
CA LYS A 130 4.23 10.16 11.87
C LYS A 130 3.91 11.46 11.12
N LYS A 131 4.27 11.56 9.83
CA LYS A 131 4.00 12.74 9.00
C LYS A 131 2.59 12.75 8.41
N PHE A 132 1.80 11.68 8.59
CA PHE A 132 0.40 11.65 8.19
C PHE A 132 -0.41 12.67 9.00
N LYS A 133 -1.15 13.53 8.28
CA LYS A 133 -1.86 14.68 8.84
C LYS A 133 -3.35 14.44 8.94
#